data_AF-W9WL43-F1
#
_entry.id   AF-W9WL43-F1
#
_cell.length_a   1.000
_cell.length_b   1.000
_cell.length_c   1.000
_cell.angle_alpha   90.00
_cell.angle_beta   90.00
_cell.angle_gamma   90.00
#
_symmetry.space_group_name_H-M   'P 1'
#
loop_
_entity.id
_entity.type
_entity.pdbx_description
1 polymer ?
#
loop_
_entity_poly.entity_id
_entity_poly.type
_entity_poly.pdbx_seq_one_letter_code
_entity_poly.pdbx_strand_id
1 'polypeptide(L)'
;MSSASEPSQSTHLHYLRHALSLARRSPPKPTNFRVGCVIVAFPTSPPTTSDGPSTITSSGVGGGGGKEEVEGEVLSTGYTLEIEGNTHAEQNALTKLVQKYGISVSPSSSPSSDLEQLGRAVLTPEKNVYLYTTLEPCGKRLSGNTPCVQRIISTRKGGSSGSSGNHHPAGWGIRKVVFGAREPGTFVQDSQSLRMLDEAGVPWEYVRGMEDEILKVAKEGHVKGGAYSEDKEAQAKKDSNARETNVDDISPEERKRQEALPRNPKKRMMEVDVPR
;
A
#
# COMPACT_ATOMS: atom_id res chain seq x y z
N MET A 1 -1.98 25.89 16.35
CA MET A 1 -1.01 25.02 15.65
C MET A 1 -1.18 25.28 14.17
N SER A 2 -0.17 25.81 13.49
CA SER A 2 -0.25 26.05 12.04
C SER A 2 -0.38 24.69 11.35
N SER A 3 -1.40 24.49 10.51
CA SER A 3 -1.50 23.23 9.76
C SER A 3 -0.34 23.18 8.76
N ALA A 4 0.36 22.05 8.68
CA ALA A 4 1.30 21.80 7.60
C ALA A 4 0.58 22.04 6.25
N SER A 5 1.27 22.65 5.29
CA SER A 5 0.70 22.81 3.94
C SER A 5 0.49 21.43 3.32
N GLU A 6 -0.75 21.11 2.96
CA GLU A 6 -1.05 19.88 2.21
C GLU A 6 -0.30 19.89 0.85
N PRO A 7 0.31 18.76 0.44
CA PRO A 7 0.86 18.64 -0.90
C PRO A 7 -0.19 18.92 -1.97
N SER A 8 0.23 19.52 -3.07
CA SER A 8 -0.65 19.86 -4.18
C SER A 8 -1.03 18.63 -5.02
N GLN A 9 -2.01 18.79 -5.92
CA GLN A 9 -2.37 17.74 -6.87
C GLN A 9 -1.20 17.36 -7.80
N SER A 10 -0.39 18.33 -8.26
CA SER A 10 0.80 18.05 -9.07
C SER A 10 1.85 17.25 -8.28
N THR A 11 2.03 17.57 -7.00
CA THR A 11 2.88 16.79 -6.08
C THR A 11 2.38 15.35 -5.93
N HIS A 12 1.07 15.14 -5.78
CA HIS A 12 0.51 13.79 -5.73
C HIS A 12 0.75 13.01 -7.03
N LEU A 13 0.52 13.64 -8.18
CA LEU A 13 0.78 13.03 -9.49
C LEU A 13 2.27 12.71 -9.69
N HIS A 14 3.19 13.56 -9.21
CA HIS A 14 4.62 13.31 -9.25
C HIS A 14 4.98 11.99 -8.54
N TYR A 15 4.55 11.81 -7.29
CA TYR A 15 4.87 10.59 -6.53
C TYR A 15 4.11 9.35 -7.03
N LEU A 16 2.91 9.50 -7.58
CA LEU A 16 2.22 8.39 -8.24
C LEU A 16 2.91 7.96 -9.53
N ARG A 17 3.49 8.88 -10.31
CA ARG A 17 4.34 8.52 -11.47
C ARG A 17 5.61 7.80 -11.04
N HIS A 18 6.21 8.19 -9.92
CA HIS A 18 7.33 7.46 -9.34
C HIS A 18 6.90 6.05 -8.88
N ALA A 19 5.76 5.91 -8.19
CA ALA A 19 5.21 4.61 -7.84
C ALA A 19 4.95 3.75 -9.09
N LEU A 20 4.44 4.35 -10.17
CA LEU A 20 4.20 3.63 -11.43
C LEU A 20 5.49 3.18 -12.13
N SER A 21 6.58 3.97 -12.07
CA SER A 21 7.88 3.53 -12.59
C SER A 21 8.44 2.34 -11.80
N LEU A 22 8.21 2.30 -10.48
CA LEU A 22 8.55 1.14 -9.65
C LEU A 22 7.71 -0.09 -9.99
N ALA A 23 6.40 0.07 -10.24
CA ALA A 23 5.53 -1.04 -10.65
C ALA A 23 6.05 -1.75 -11.92
N ARG A 24 6.60 -0.98 -12.87
CA ARG A 24 7.23 -1.52 -14.09
C ARG A 24 8.48 -2.36 -13.82
N ARG A 25 9.05 -2.35 -12.61
CA ARG A 25 10.19 -3.20 -12.25
C ARG A 25 9.78 -4.59 -11.78
N SER A 26 8.53 -4.79 -11.33
CA SER A 26 8.00 -6.13 -11.02
C SER A 26 7.94 -6.94 -12.32
N PRO A 27 8.34 -8.22 -12.36
CA PRO A 27 8.12 -9.04 -13.55
C PRO A 27 6.62 -9.22 -13.84
N PRO A 28 6.19 -9.24 -15.11
CA PRO A 28 4.82 -9.60 -15.48
C PRO A 28 4.55 -11.06 -15.12
N LYS A 29 3.44 -11.32 -14.41
CA LYS A 29 3.02 -12.68 -14.03
C LYS A 29 1.52 -12.86 -14.30
N PRO A 30 1.05 -14.10 -14.58
CA PRO A 30 -0.35 -14.38 -14.89
C PRO A 30 -1.37 -13.93 -13.83
N THR A 31 -0.97 -13.92 -12.56
CA THR A 31 -1.89 -13.75 -11.42
C THR A 31 -1.53 -12.60 -10.49
N ASN A 32 -0.29 -12.09 -10.53
CA ASN A 32 0.13 -11.00 -9.65
C ASN A 32 -0.07 -9.65 -10.34
N PHE A 33 -0.65 -8.69 -9.63
CA PHE A 33 -0.65 -7.30 -10.07
C PHE A 33 0.72 -6.66 -9.87
N ARG A 34 1.19 -5.90 -10.86
CA ARG A 34 2.38 -5.07 -10.77
C ARG A 34 2.02 -3.75 -10.10
N VAL A 35 2.41 -3.59 -8.85
CA VAL A 35 2.11 -2.42 -8.01
C VAL A 35 3.42 -1.79 -7.59
N GLY A 36 3.42 -0.46 -7.44
CA GLY A 36 4.53 0.27 -6.86
C GLY A 36 4.06 1.17 -5.72
N CYS A 37 4.98 1.48 -4.82
CA CYS A 37 4.74 2.24 -3.59
C CYS A 37 5.92 3.17 -3.28
N VAL A 38 5.64 4.36 -2.77
CA VAL A 38 6.62 5.34 -2.31
C VAL A 38 6.14 5.91 -0.97
N ILE A 39 7.00 5.90 0.05
CA ILE A 39 6.76 6.52 1.35
C ILE A 39 7.52 7.84 1.38
N VAL A 40 6.82 8.96 1.60
CA VAL A 40 7.36 10.32 1.47
C VAL A 40 7.10 11.10 2.76
N ALA A 41 8.11 11.77 3.29
CA ALA A 41 7.97 12.71 4.39
C ALA A 41 7.94 14.16 3.87
N PHE A 42 6.90 14.90 4.22
CA PHE A 42 6.80 16.33 3.95
C PHE A 42 7.17 17.16 5.19
N PRO A 43 7.74 18.37 5.01
CA PRO A 43 7.96 19.33 6.08
C PRO A 43 6.65 19.65 6.83
N THR A 44 6.72 19.73 8.15
CA THR A 44 5.58 20.12 9.01
C THR A 44 5.48 21.63 9.23
N SER A 45 6.50 22.39 8.84
CA SER A 45 6.57 23.86 8.89
C SER A 45 6.95 24.39 7.51
N PRO A 46 6.51 25.60 7.11
CA PRO A 46 7.08 26.25 5.93
C PRO A 46 8.60 26.44 6.13
N PRO A 47 9.42 26.34 5.07
CA PRO A 47 10.84 26.59 5.19
C PRO A 47 11.05 27.99 5.76
N THR A 48 11.60 28.07 6.97
CA THR A 48 12.08 29.33 7.53
C THR A 48 13.25 29.77 6.67
N THR A 49 13.01 30.71 5.75
CA THR A 49 14.07 31.43 5.05
C THR A 49 14.82 32.27 6.07
N SER A 50 15.85 31.72 6.69
CA SER A 50 16.83 32.47 7.45
C SER A 50 18.23 31.88 7.24
N ASP A 51 18.99 32.63 6.44
CA ASP A 51 20.44 32.79 6.41
C ASP A 51 21.34 31.70 5.76
N GLY A 52 21.79 32.01 4.54
CA GLY A 52 23.01 31.48 3.92
C GLY A 52 22.99 31.50 2.38
N PRO A 53 24.00 32.06 1.68
CA PRO A 53 23.98 32.14 0.22
C PRO A 53 24.33 30.78 -0.38
N SER A 54 23.32 29.99 -0.79
CA SER A 54 23.54 28.79 -1.58
C SER A 54 23.76 29.14 -3.04
N THR A 55 24.97 28.87 -3.50
CA THR A 55 25.46 28.96 -4.87
C THR A 55 24.44 28.42 -5.87
N ILE A 56 23.95 29.33 -6.71
CA ILE A 56 23.10 29.04 -7.87
C ILE A 56 23.96 28.26 -8.86
N THR A 57 23.73 26.96 -9.00
CA THR A 57 24.12 26.24 -10.22
C THR A 57 22.92 26.24 -11.15
N SER A 58 22.76 27.36 -11.84
CA SER A 58 21.81 27.52 -12.93
C SER A 58 22.27 26.69 -14.13
N SER A 59 21.51 25.68 -14.49
CA SER A 59 21.41 25.18 -15.85
C SER A 59 19.92 25.08 -16.17
N GLY A 60 19.48 25.88 -17.15
CA GLY A 60 18.09 26.27 -17.44
C GLY A 60 17.14 25.11 -17.83
N VAL A 61 15.85 25.32 -18.11
CA VAL A 61 15.16 26.43 -18.80
C VAL A 61 13.66 26.37 -18.45
N GLY A 62 12.98 27.51 -18.34
CA GLY A 62 11.54 27.62 -18.68
C GLY A 62 10.64 28.25 -17.61
N GLY A 63 10.16 29.47 -17.88
CA GLY A 63 9.36 30.30 -16.98
C GLY A 63 7.95 29.82 -16.65
N GLY A 64 7.45 30.30 -15.51
CA GLY A 64 6.07 30.21 -15.05
C GLY A 64 6.04 30.45 -13.55
N GLY A 65 5.31 31.45 -13.06
CA GLY A 65 5.26 31.83 -11.65
C GLY A 65 4.82 30.66 -10.77
N GLY A 66 5.80 29.91 -10.26
CA GLY A 66 5.58 28.73 -9.44
C GLY A 66 5.42 29.14 -8.00
N LYS A 67 4.29 28.77 -7.38
CA LYS A 67 4.32 28.45 -5.95
C LYS A 67 5.40 27.38 -5.79
N GLU A 68 6.38 27.60 -4.92
CA GLU A 68 7.38 26.56 -4.61
C GLU A 68 6.64 25.26 -4.30
N GLU A 69 6.79 24.26 -5.17
CA GLU A 69 6.21 22.94 -4.92
C GLU A 69 6.98 22.35 -3.74
N VAL A 70 6.26 22.02 -2.66
CA VAL A 70 6.88 21.37 -1.49
C VAL A 70 7.31 19.96 -1.90
N GLU A 71 8.59 19.81 -2.23
CA GLU A 71 9.20 18.51 -2.48
C GLU A 71 9.39 17.77 -1.15
N GLY A 72 8.86 16.56 -1.06
CA GLY A 72 9.00 15.67 0.10
C GLY A 72 10.21 14.73 -0.03
N GLU A 73 10.77 14.34 1.11
CA GLU A 73 11.84 13.36 1.20
C GLU A 73 11.29 11.94 1.00
N VAL A 74 11.79 11.21 0.00
CA VAL A 74 11.47 9.79 -0.17
C VAL A 74 12.19 8.96 0.90
N LEU A 75 11.43 8.40 1.84
CA LEU A 75 11.97 7.59 2.94
C LEU A 75 12.29 6.15 2.48
N SER A 76 11.38 5.56 1.71
CA SER A 76 11.47 4.19 1.19
C SER A 76 10.55 4.02 -0.02
N THR A 77 10.81 3.00 -0.82
CA THR A 77 10.05 2.64 -2.02
C THR A 77 9.71 1.16 -1.99
N GLY A 78 8.80 0.68 -2.81
CA GLY A 78 8.48 -0.74 -2.92
C GLY A 78 7.83 -1.07 -4.25
N TYR A 79 8.02 -2.28 -4.76
CA TYR A 79 7.18 -2.83 -5.84
C TYR A 79 6.85 -4.30 -5.59
N THR A 80 5.80 -4.82 -6.23
CA THR A 80 5.37 -6.22 -6.10
C THR A 80 6.56 -7.17 -6.34
N LEU A 81 6.75 -8.16 -5.46
CA LEU A 81 7.82 -9.17 -5.54
C LEU A 81 9.26 -8.61 -5.51
N GLU A 82 9.47 -7.39 -5.01
CA GLU A 82 10.82 -6.86 -4.83
C GLU A 82 11.62 -7.63 -3.76
N ILE A 83 10.97 -8.00 -2.66
CA ILE A 83 11.51 -8.91 -1.64
C ILE A 83 10.95 -10.30 -1.90
N GLU A 84 11.78 -11.32 -1.69
CA GLU A 84 11.43 -12.73 -1.86
C GLU A 84 10.10 -13.11 -1.17
N GLY A 85 9.34 -13.98 -1.83
CA GLY A 85 8.01 -14.42 -1.41
C GLY A 85 6.87 -13.60 -2.04
N ASN A 86 5.64 -13.92 -1.63
CA ASN A 86 4.44 -13.25 -2.13
C ASN A 86 4.22 -11.89 -1.43
N THR A 87 5.06 -10.91 -1.78
CA THR A 87 5.08 -9.58 -1.17
C THR A 87 4.42 -8.52 -2.05
N HIS A 88 3.63 -7.65 -1.42
CA HIS A 88 3.03 -6.49 -2.08
C HIS A 88 3.96 -5.28 -2.00
N ALA A 89 3.74 -4.28 -2.85
CA ALA A 89 4.57 -3.07 -2.92
C ALA A 89 4.65 -2.32 -1.58
N GLU A 90 3.51 -2.16 -0.89
CA GLU A 90 3.41 -1.45 0.39
C GLU A 90 4.09 -2.23 1.51
N GLN A 91 4.01 -3.56 1.46
CA GLN A 91 4.77 -4.43 2.37
C GLN A 91 6.28 -4.26 2.14
N ASN A 92 6.73 -4.27 0.89
CA ASN A 92 8.16 -4.10 0.56
C ASN A 92 8.69 -2.73 0.98
N ALA A 93 7.93 -1.66 0.75
CA ALA A 93 8.30 -0.31 1.17
C ALA A 93 8.46 -0.19 2.68
N LEU A 94 7.51 -0.73 3.46
CA LEU A 94 7.58 -0.74 4.92
C LEU A 94 8.71 -1.62 5.44
N THR A 95 8.89 -2.83 4.90
CA THR A 95 9.97 -3.74 5.31
C THR A 95 11.34 -3.13 5.07
N LYS A 96 11.59 -2.53 3.89
CA LYS A 96 12.85 -1.82 3.63
C LYS A 96 13.06 -0.63 4.55
N LEU A 97 11.98 0.06 4.94
CA LEU A 97 12.07 1.18 5.88
C LEU A 97 12.45 0.71 7.30
N VAL A 98 11.84 -0.37 7.78
CA VAL A 98 12.25 -1.05 9.04
C VAL A 98 13.74 -1.41 9.01
N GLN A 99 14.19 -2.04 7.92
CA GLN A 99 15.59 -2.45 7.73
C GLN A 99 16.55 -1.25 7.68
N LYS A 100 16.20 -0.20 6.93
CA LYS A 100 17.00 1.04 6.79
C LYS A 100 17.32 1.68 8.13
N TYR A 101 16.38 1.62 9.09
CA TYR A 101 16.53 2.22 10.41
C TYR A 101 16.92 1.22 11.51
N GLY A 102 17.27 -0.02 11.15
CA GLY A 102 17.69 -1.04 12.12
C GLY A 102 16.64 -1.34 13.20
N ILE A 103 15.36 -1.17 12.87
CA ILE A 103 14.26 -1.45 13.80
C ILE A 103 14.23 -2.97 14.02
N SER A 104 14.49 -3.36 15.28
CA SER A 104 14.80 -4.72 15.74
C SER A 104 14.11 -5.85 14.97
N VAL A 105 14.93 -6.66 14.29
CA VAL A 105 14.59 -7.97 13.73
C VAL A 105 14.94 -9.06 14.74
N SER A 106 14.50 -8.91 16.01
CA SER A 106 14.63 -10.03 16.94
C SER A 106 13.91 -11.22 16.29
N PRO A 107 14.50 -12.43 16.23
CA PRO A 107 13.83 -13.59 15.63
C PRO A 107 12.46 -13.90 16.28
N SER A 108 12.21 -13.32 17.46
CA SER A 108 10.97 -13.42 18.23
C SER A 108 10.00 -12.24 18.05
N SER A 109 10.36 -11.15 17.36
CA SER A 109 9.46 -10.00 17.18
C SER A 109 8.43 -10.31 16.09
N SER A 110 7.19 -9.90 16.35
CA SER A 110 6.13 -10.02 15.35
C SER A 110 6.30 -8.91 14.30
N PRO A 111 5.95 -9.14 13.03
CA PRO A 111 5.90 -8.06 12.04
C PRO A 111 5.06 -6.85 12.47
N SER A 112 4.09 -7.03 13.37
CA SER A 112 3.32 -5.92 13.95
C SER A 112 4.15 -5.06 14.91
N SER A 113 5.02 -5.67 15.74
CA SER A 113 5.86 -4.92 16.69
C SER A 113 6.92 -4.10 15.99
N ASP A 114 7.44 -4.58 14.85
CA ASP A 114 8.44 -3.84 14.08
C ASP A 114 7.82 -2.59 13.45
N LEU A 115 6.58 -2.69 12.95
CA LEU A 115 5.86 -1.55 12.39
C LEU A 115 5.45 -0.53 13.46
N GLU A 116 5.07 -1.01 14.65
CA GLU A 116 4.82 -0.14 15.81
C GLU A 116 6.08 0.62 16.23
N GLN A 117 7.21 -0.07 16.30
CA GLN A 117 8.50 0.53 16.63
C GLN A 117 8.98 1.51 15.53
N LEU A 118 8.76 1.18 14.26
CA LEU A 118 9.00 2.09 13.14
C LEU A 118 8.19 3.38 13.30
N GLY A 119 6.91 3.25 13.67
CA GLY A 119 6.05 4.38 14.03
C GLY A 119 6.68 5.30 15.07
N ARG A 120 7.17 4.70 16.16
CA ARG A 120 7.75 5.42 17.31
C ARG A 120 9.10 6.07 17.04
N ALA A 121 9.94 5.45 16.22
CA ALA A 121 11.33 5.86 16.04
C ALA A 121 11.57 6.70 14.79
N VAL A 122 10.76 6.51 13.74
CA VAL A 122 11.03 7.08 12.41
C VAL A 122 9.87 7.94 11.91
N LEU A 123 8.63 7.49 12.13
CA LEU A 123 7.42 8.14 11.64
C LEU A 123 6.77 8.98 12.76
N THR A 124 7.59 9.83 13.35
CA THR A 124 7.24 10.65 14.51
C THR A 124 6.37 11.86 14.10
N PRO A 125 5.69 12.54 15.06
CA PRO A 125 4.81 13.69 14.77
C PRO A 125 5.44 14.82 13.96
N GLU A 126 6.76 14.97 14.05
CA GLU A 126 7.56 15.98 13.35
C GLU A 126 7.61 15.76 11.84
N LYS A 127 7.29 14.54 11.36
CA LYS A 127 7.27 14.20 9.93
C LYS A 127 5.84 14.03 9.41
N ASN A 128 5.50 14.73 8.33
CA ASN A 128 4.24 14.51 7.63
C ASN A 128 4.38 13.38 6.60
N VAL A 129 4.18 12.13 7.02
CA VAL A 129 4.50 10.97 6.17
C VAL A 129 3.30 10.46 5.39
N TYR A 130 3.37 10.50 4.06
CA TYR A 130 2.35 9.97 3.16
C TYR A 130 2.84 8.70 2.48
N LEU A 131 1.92 7.78 2.20
CA LEU A 131 2.16 6.59 1.39
C LEU A 131 1.45 6.76 0.05
N TYR A 132 2.21 6.77 -1.03
CA TYR A 132 1.72 6.76 -2.41
C TYR A 132 1.78 5.34 -2.95
N THR A 133 0.68 4.80 -3.46
CA THR A 133 0.63 3.46 -4.08
C THR A 133 -0.15 3.50 -5.39
N THR A 134 0.26 2.73 -6.39
CA THR A 134 -0.43 2.76 -7.68
C THR A 134 -1.86 2.23 -7.58
N LEU A 135 -2.07 1.15 -6.83
CA LEU A 135 -3.40 0.59 -6.56
C LEU A 135 -3.84 0.88 -5.13
N GLU A 136 -5.16 0.97 -4.93
CA GLU A 136 -5.80 0.94 -3.61
C GLU A 136 -5.21 -0.21 -2.78
N PRO A 137 -4.68 0.06 -1.57
CA PRO A 137 -4.02 -0.97 -0.78
C PRO A 137 -5.03 -2.03 -0.34
N CYS A 138 -4.60 -3.30 -0.31
CA CYS A 138 -5.55 -4.38 -0.04
C CYS A 138 -6.06 -4.36 1.42
N GLY A 139 -7.38 -4.48 1.60
CA GLY A 139 -8.03 -4.70 2.89
C GLY A 139 -8.10 -6.18 3.30
N LYS A 140 -7.86 -7.10 2.36
CA LYS A 140 -7.85 -8.55 2.56
C LYS A 140 -6.85 -9.21 1.62
N ARG A 141 -6.23 -10.31 2.05
CA ARG A 141 -5.38 -11.15 1.19
C ARG A 141 -5.92 -12.57 1.13
N LEU A 142 -6.04 -13.11 -0.07
CA LEU A 142 -6.42 -14.50 -0.29
C LEU A 142 -5.34 -15.48 0.23
N SER A 143 -4.08 -15.05 0.24
CA SER A 143 -2.97 -15.83 0.80
C SER A 143 -2.99 -15.95 2.32
N GLY A 144 -3.88 -15.25 3.02
CA GLY A 144 -3.92 -15.20 4.49
C GLY A 144 -2.86 -14.30 5.14
N ASN A 145 -1.92 -13.75 4.36
CA ASN A 145 -0.94 -12.78 4.85
C ASN A 145 -1.63 -11.49 5.34
N THR A 146 -0.98 -10.77 6.26
CA THR A 146 -1.45 -9.46 6.73
C THR A 146 -1.70 -8.50 5.56
N PRO A 147 -2.93 -7.97 5.39
CA PRO A 147 -3.27 -6.97 4.38
C PRO A 147 -2.48 -5.67 4.51
N CYS A 148 -2.29 -4.97 3.39
CA CYS A 148 -1.50 -3.74 3.33
C CYS A 148 -2.06 -2.65 4.26
N VAL A 149 -3.39 -2.50 4.32
CA VAL A 149 -4.04 -1.53 5.20
C VAL A 149 -3.74 -1.80 6.68
N GLN A 150 -3.73 -3.06 7.11
CA GLN A 150 -3.37 -3.39 8.49
C GLN A 150 -1.91 -3.03 8.81
N ARG A 151 -1.00 -3.21 7.85
CA ARG A 151 0.40 -2.82 8.01
C ARG A 151 0.54 -1.30 8.15
N ILE A 152 -0.19 -0.54 7.34
CA ILE A 152 -0.25 0.93 7.41
C ILE A 152 -0.74 1.37 8.80
N ILE A 153 -1.86 0.81 9.27
CA ILE A 153 -2.44 1.12 10.59
C ILE A 153 -1.48 0.76 11.73
N SER A 154 -0.78 -0.37 11.64
CA SER A 154 0.21 -0.79 12.66
C SER A 154 1.31 0.26 12.89
N THR A 155 1.65 1.08 11.88
CA THR A 155 2.62 2.18 12.07
C THR A 155 2.14 3.26 13.04
N ARG A 156 0.86 3.28 13.42
CA ARG A 156 0.23 4.31 14.27
C ARG A 156 -0.03 3.85 15.71
N LYS A 157 0.14 2.56 15.99
CA LYS A 157 -0.25 1.95 17.29
C LYS A 157 0.70 2.23 18.46
N GLY A 158 1.88 2.80 18.20
CA GLY A 158 2.91 3.05 19.22
C GLY A 158 2.90 4.44 19.88
N GLY A 159 2.03 5.37 19.45
CA GLY A 159 1.88 6.66 20.12
C GLY A 159 1.01 6.51 21.36
N SER A 160 1.51 6.89 22.53
CA SER A 160 0.77 6.77 23.80
C SER A 160 -0.61 7.45 23.72
N SER A 161 -1.68 6.65 23.68
CA SER A 161 -3.00 7.09 24.13
C SER A 161 -2.92 7.16 25.65
N GLY A 162 -2.87 8.39 26.19
CA GLY A 162 -3.53 8.63 27.47
C GLY A 162 -4.98 8.16 27.34
N SER A 163 -5.47 7.51 28.39
CA SER A 163 -6.74 6.80 28.45
C SER A 163 -7.93 7.57 27.85
N SER A 164 -8.79 6.83 27.15
CA SER A 164 -10.17 7.17 26.72
C SER A 164 -10.33 7.66 25.28
N GLY A 165 -10.75 6.75 24.40
CA GLY A 165 -11.33 7.03 23.08
C GLY A 165 -10.60 6.34 21.94
N ASN A 166 -11.34 5.89 20.92
CA ASN A 166 -10.85 5.32 19.66
C ASN A 166 -10.04 6.31 18.78
N HIS A 167 -9.33 7.27 19.38
CA HIS A 167 -8.58 8.31 18.68
C HIS A 167 -7.08 8.08 18.89
N HIS A 168 -6.39 7.61 17.84
CA HIS A 168 -4.93 7.56 17.83
C HIS A 168 -4.34 8.96 18.00
N PRO A 169 -3.27 9.16 18.79
CA PRO A 169 -2.66 10.46 18.96
C PRO A 169 -2.20 11.01 17.60
N ALA A 170 -2.63 12.25 17.31
CA ALA A 170 -2.34 12.91 16.05
C ALA A 170 -0.83 12.97 15.78
N GLY A 171 -0.44 12.71 14.53
CA GLY A 171 0.93 12.97 14.06
C GLY A 171 1.81 11.74 13.81
N TRP A 172 1.54 10.59 14.44
CA TRP A 172 2.38 9.39 14.31
C TRP A 172 2.05 8.53 13.08
N GLY A 173 3.04 7.75 12.63
CA GLY A 173 2.89 6.75 11.58
C GLY A 173 2.63 7.34 10.19
N ILE A 174 2.12 6.50 9.28
CA ILE A 174 1.61 6.98 8.00
C ILE A 174 0.36 7.82 8.25
N ARG A 175 0.37 9.07 7.75
CA ARG A 175 -0.65 10.09 7.98
C ARG A 175 -1.69 10.19 6.87
N LYS A 176 -1.32 9.82 5.64
CA LYS A 176 -2.24 9.81 4.51
C LYS A 176 -1.85 8.73 3.51
N VAL A 177 -2.84 8.09 2.93
CA VAL A 177 -2.66 7.11 1.85
C VAL A 177 -3.19 7.70 0.55
N VAL A 178 -2.35 7.80 -0.47
CA VAL A 178 -2.71 8.35 -1.78
C VAL A 178 -2.58 7.24 -2.83
N PHE A 179 -3.60 7.06 -3.66
CA PHE A 179 -3.58 6.02 -4.69
C PHE A 179 -4.21 6.44 -6.02
N GLY A 180 -3.73 5.86 -7.12
CA GLY A 180 -4.06 6.30 -8.48
C GLY A 180 -5.04 5.43 -9.25
N ALA A 181 -5.32 4.21 -8.79
CA ALA A 181 -6.32 3.32 -9.39
C ALA A 181 -6.94 2.38 -8.35
N ARG A 182 -8.11 1.86 -8.66
CA ARG A 182 -8.80 0.84 -7.86
C ARG A 182 -8.83 -0.49 -8.59
N GLU A 183 -8.98 -1.58 -7.85
CA GLU A 183 -9.22 -2.87 -8.49
C GLU A 183 -10.54 -2.82 -9.30
N PRO A 184 -10.55 -3.36 -10.53
CA PRO A 184 -11.75 -3.38 -11.35
C PRO A 184 -12.89 -4.14 -10.66
N GLY A 185 -14.09 -3.54 -10.63
CA GLY A 185 -15.27 -4.15 -10.02
C GLY A 185 -15.44 -3.87 -8.53
N THR A 186 -14.57 -3.08 -7.90
CA THR A 186 -14.75 -2.60 -6.52
C THR A 186 -15.47 -1.25 -6.51
N PHE A 187 -16.71 -1.22 -5.99
CA PHE A 187 -17.39 0.04 -5.68
C PHE A 187 -16.81 0.65 -4.41
N VAL A 188 -16.69 1.98 -4.37
CA VAL A 188 -16.07 2.72 -3.25
C VAL A 188 -16.73 2.40 -1.91
N GLN A 189 -18.06 2.29 -1.90
CA GLN A 189 -18.86 2.02 -0.71
C GLN A 189 -18.60 0.62 -0.13
N ASP A 190 -18.14 -0.33 -0.96
CA ASP A 190 -17.90 -1.71 -0.56
C ASP A 190 -16.44 -1.97 -0.18
N SER A 191 -15.54 -1.02 -0.42
CA SER A 191 -14.13 -1.20 -0.14
C SER A 191 -13.90 -1.49 1.35
N GLN A 192 -13.43 -2.70 1.62
CA GLN A 192 -12.94 -3.07 2.95
C GLN A 192 -11.71 -2.24 3.32
N SER A 193 -10.89 -1.85 2.34
CA SER A 193 -9.68 -1.08 2.54
C SER A 193 -9.98 0.32 3.08
N LEU A 194 -10.87 1.07 2.39
CA LEU A 194 -11.21 2.44 2.76
C LEU A 194 -11.92 2.49 4.11
N ARG A 195 -12.85 1.55 4.38
CA ARG A 195 -13.49 1.42 5.70
C ARG A 195 -12.47 1.26 6.83
N MET A 196 -11.49 0.38 6.66
CA MET A 196 -10.46 0.15 7.67
C MET A 196 -9.55 1.38 7.87
N LEU A 197 -9.25 2.12 6.80
CA LEU A 197 -8.49 3.38 6.90
C LEU A 197 -9.29 4.46 7.63
N ASP A 198 -10.57 4.61 7.30
CA ASP A 198 -11.49 5.57 7.94
C ASP A 198 -11.67 5.26 9.44
N GLU A 199 -11.94 4.00 9.79
CA GLU A 199 -12.06 3.54 11.19
C GLU A 199 -10.79 3.77 12.01
N ALA A 200 -9.61 3.68 11.37
CA ALA A 200 -8.32 3.93 12.00
C ALA A 200 -7.91 5.42 12.00
N GLY A 201 -8.73 6.30 11.43
CA GLY A 201 -8.43 7.73 11.30
C GLY A 201 -7.21 8.00 10.43
N VAL A 202 -7.03 7.23 9.35
CA VAL A 202 -5.99 7.43 8.33
C VAL A 202 -6.65 8.03 7.08
N PRO A 203 -6.53 9.35 6.87
CA PRO A 203 -6.99 9.99 5.64
C PRO A 203 -6.47 9.29 4.39
N TRP A 204 -7.31 9.24 3.37
CA TRP A 204 -6.93 8.70 2.08
C TRP A 204 -7.39 9.60 0.95
N GLU A 205 -6.69 9.53 -0.19
CA GLU A 205 -7.02 10.29 -1.39
C GLU A 205 -6.85 9.44 -2.64
N TYR A 206 -7.89 9.46 -3.47
CA TYR A 206 -7.86 8.85 -4.79
C TYR A 206 -7.59 9.92 -5.85
N VAL A 207 -6.44 9.82 -6.51
CA VAL A 207 -5.99 10.81 -7.51
C VAL A 207 -6.36 10.31 -8.89
N ARG A 208 -7.21 11.09 -9.58
CA ARG A 208 -7.66 10.78 -10.93
C ARG A 208 -6.65 11.17 -12.01
N GLY A 209 -6.81 10.60 -13.20
CA GLY A 209 -6.04 10.92 -14.41
C GLY A 209 -4.88 9.97 -14.70
N MET A 210 -4.75 8.87 -13.95
CA MET A 210 -3.69 7.86 -14.12
C MET A 210 -4.23 6.42 -14.12
N GLU A 211 -5.54 6.23 -13.97
CA GLU A 211 -6.20 4.96 -13.77
C GLU A 211 -5.88 3.95 -14.87
N ASP A 212 -6.09 4.35 -16.13
CA ASP A 212 -5.93 3.48 -17.28
C ASP A 212 -4.46 3.05 -17.44
N GLU A 213 -3.54 3.99 -17.24
CA GLU A 213 -2.11 3.71 -17.32
C GLU A 213 -1.66 2.76 -16.20
N ILE A 214 -2.11 3.02 -14.96
CA ILE A 214 -1.81 2.18 -13.81
C ILE A 214 -2.40 0.78 -14.01
N LEU A 215 -3.67 0.65 -14.41
CA LEU A 215 -4.31 -0.64 -14.63
C LEU A 215 -3.68 -1.43 -15.77
N LYS A 216 -3.24 -0.75 -16.82
CA LYS A 216 -2.48 -1.35 -17.93
C LYS A 216 -1.17 -1.97 -17.44
N VAL A 217 -0.38 -1.23 -16.65
CA VAL A 217 0.86 -1.74 -16.06
C VAL A 217 0.56 -2.85 -15.07
N ALA A 218 -0.43 -2.67 -14.19
CA ALA A 218 -0.76 -3.62 -13.14
C ALA A 218 -1.14 -5.00 -13.68
N LYS A 219 -1.85 -5.06 -14.81
CA LYS A 219 -2.32 -6.30 -15.45
C LYS A 219 -1.38 -6.85 -16.51
N GLU A 220 -0.22 -6.25 -16.72
CA GLU A 220 0.72 -6.73 -17.74
C GLU A 220 1.19 -8.15 -17.40
N GLY A 221 0.98 -9.09 -18.33
CA GLY A 221 1.25 -10.52 -18.14
C GLY A 221 0.05 -11.34 -17.64
N HIS A 222 -1.07 -10.71 -17.28
CA HIS A 222 -2.29 -11.44 -16.94
C HIS A 222 -2.81 -12.15 -18.19
N VAL A 223 -3.05 -13.46 -18.08
CA VAL A 223 -3.67 -14.21 -19.16
C VAL A 223 -5.07 -13.65 -19.33
N LYS A 224 -5.32 -12.98 -20.47
CA LYS A 224 -6.67 -12.59 -20.84
C LYS A 224 -7.46 -13.89 -21.03
N GLY A 225 -8.25 -14.26 -20.03
CA GLY A 225 -9.31 -15.23 -20.22
C GLY A 225 -10.35 -14.63 -21.18
N GLY A 226 -10.18 -14.87 -22.48
CA GLY A 226 -11.10 -14.41 -23.52
C GLY A 226 -11.15 -12.88 -23.70
N ALA A 227 -11.64 -12.43 -24.84
CA ALA A 227 -11.93 -11.02 -25.04
C ALA A 227 -13.04 -10.59 -24.06
N TYR A 228 -12.77 -9.58 -23.24
CA TYR A 228 -13.85 -8.73 -22.72
C TYR A 228 -14.30 -7.85 -23.90
N SER A 229 -15.18 -8.38 -24.75
CA SER A 229 -16.04 -7.57 -25.61
C SER A 229 -17.16 -6.98 -24.75
N GLU A 230 -17.47 -5.71 -24.97
CA GLU A 230 -18.43 -4.88 -24.22
C GLU A 230 -19.90 -5.34 -24.21
N ASP A 231 -20.21 -6.54 -24.69
CA ASP A 231 -21.58 -7.06 -24.71
C ASP A 231 -21.73 -8.23 -23.73
N LYS A 232 -22.16 -7.96 -22.49
CA LYS A 232 -23.03 -8.84 -21.67
C LYS A 232 -23.33 -8.23 -20.28
N GLU A 233 -24.14 -7.17 -20.26
CA GLU A 233 -24.83 -6.70 -19.05
C GLU A 233 -26.13 -7.49 -18.77
N ALA A 234 -26.43 -8.56 -19.52
CA ALA A 234 -27.70 -9.28 -19.41
C ALA A 234 -27.67 -10.68 -18.76
N GLN A 235 -26.51 -11.21 -18.31
CA GLN A 235 -26.45 -12.60 -17.82
C GLN A 235 -25.64 -12.78 -16.51
N ALA A 236 -25.66 -11.80 -15.61
CA ALA A 236 -25.06 -11.92 -14.27
C ALA A 236 -26.09 -12.36 -13.21
N LYS A 237 -26.80 -13.46 -13.46
CA LYS A 237 -27.58 -14.19 -12.44
C LYS A 237 -27.65 -15.68 -12.81
N LYS A 238 -26.57 -16.45 -12.63
CA LYS A 238 -26.72 -17.89 -12.28
C LYS A 238 -25.48 -18.68 -11.83
N ASP A 239 -24.24 -18.28 -12.10
CA ASP A 239 -23.11 -19.18 -11.77
C ASP A 239 -22.14 -18.59 -10.75
N SER A 240 -22.53 -18.68 -9.47
CA SER A 240 -21.66 -18.40 -8.32
C SER A 240 -21.08 -19.69 -7.73
N ASN A 241 -20.60 -20.62 -8.56
CA ASN A 241 -19.91 -21.81 -8.05
C ASN A 241 -19.03 -22.52 -9.09
N ALA A 242 -17.94 -21.88 -9.54
CA ALA A 242 -16.76 -22.56 -10.11
C ALA A 242 -15.68 -21.55 -10.51
N ARG A 243 -14.83 -21.15 -9.56
CA ARG A 243 -13.47 -20.65 -9.88
C ARG A 243 -12.51 -21.25 -8.86
N GLU A 244 -12.14 -22.51 -9.08
CA GLU A 244 -11.01 -23.12 -8.39
C GLU A 244 -9.72 -22.50 -8.91
N THR A 245 -8.96 -21.89 -8.01
CA THR A 245 -7.58 -21.48 -8.26
C THR A 245 -6.68 -22.69 -8.09
N ASN A 246 -5.87 -22.99 -9.11
CA ASN A 246 -4.95 -24.12 -9.13
C ASN A 246 -3.99 -24.08 -7.91
N VAL A 247 -4.01 -25.16 -7.12
CA VAL A 247 -3.33 -25.33 -5.82
C VAL A 247 -1.89 -25.86 -5.98
N ASP A 248 -1.42 -26.06 -7.21
CA ASP A 248 -0.19 -26.83 -7.44
C ASP A 248 1.12 -26.00 -7.41
N ASP A 249 1.06 -24.67 -7.32
CA ASP A 249 2.25 -23.78 -7.27
C ASP A 249 2.63 -23.34 -5.83
N ILE A 250 2.63 -24.29 -4.88
CA ILE A 250 3.12 -24.07 -3.51
C ILE A 250 4.43 -24.83 -3.30
N SER A 251 5.50 -24.13 -2.89
CA SER A 251 6.76 -24.75 -2.46
C SER A 251 6.48 -25.81 -1.38
N PRO A 252 7.21 -26.96 -1.37
CA PRO A 252 7.10 -27.98 -0.33
C PRO A 252 7.27 -27.42 1.10
N GLU A 253 8.06 -26.35 1.26
CA GLU A 253 8.32 -25.69 2.54
C GLU A 253 7.11 -24.88 3.02
N GLU A 254 6.42 -24.21 2.09
CA GLU A 254 5.20 -23.45 2.38
C GLU A 254 4.02 -24.40 2.70
N ARG A 255 3.96 -25.56 2.04
CA ARG A 255 2.98 -26.62 2.37
C ARG A 255 3.14 -27.11 3.82
N LYS A 256 4.38 -27.39 4.24
CA LYS A 256 4.69 -27.84 5.59
C LYS A 256 4.36 -26.80 6.66
N ARG A 257 4.52 -25.51 6.33
CA ARG A 257 4.18 -24.39 7.22
C ARG A 257 2.66 -24.19 7.36
N GLN A 258 1.91 -24.40 6.29
CA GLN A 258 0.45 -24.30 6.29
C GLN A 258 -0.25 -25.48 6.98
N GLU A 259 0.35 -26.68 6.95
CA GLU A 259 -0.13 -27.87 7.67
C GLU A 259 0.10 -27.77 9.19
N ALA A 260 1.10 -27.01 9.62
CA ALA A 260 1.43 -26.82 11.04
C ALA A 260 0.51 -25.79 11.77
N LEU A 261 -0.36 -25.08 11.05
CA LEU A 261 -1.28 -24.10 11.64
C LEU A 261 -2.65 -24.72 11.93
N PRO A 262 -3.24 -24.51 13.13
CA PRO A 262 -4.55 -25.06 13.47
C PRO A 262 -5.63 -24.51 12.54
N ARG A 263 -6.25 -25.39 11.75
CA ARG A 263 -7.30 -25.03 10.79
C ARG A 263 -8.60 -24.66 11.50
N ASN A 264 -9.25 -23.61 10.99
CA ASN A 264 -10.52 -23.08 11.50
C ASN A 264 -11.62 -24.17 11.53
N PRO A 265 -12.29 -24.42 12.67
CA PRO A 265 -13.28 -25.50 12.82
C PRO A 265 -14.47 -25.42 11.87
N LYS A 266 -14.76 -24.25 11.28
CA LYS A 266 -15.82 -24.10 10.25
C LYS A 266 -15.50 -24.82 8.92
N LYS A 267 -14.27 -25.27 8.70
CA LYS A 267 -13.89 -26.06 7.51
C LYS A 267 -14.25 -27.55 7.62
N ARG A 268 -14.71 -28.02 8.79
CA ARG A 268 -15.05 -29.44 9.05
C ARG A 268 -16.43 -29.87 8.53
N MET A 269 -17.29 -28.93 8.11
CA MET A 269 -18.69 -29.23 7.75
C MET A 269 -18.92 -29.56 6.26
N MET A 270 -17.88 -29.65 5.43
CA MET A 270 -18.01 -29.88 3.98
C MET A 270 -17.09 -31.01 3.48
N GLU A 271 -16.93 -32.06 4.27
CA GLU A 271 -16.49 -33.36 3.75
C GLU A 271 -17.66 -34.33 3.98
N VAL A 272 -18.52 -34.44 2.97
CA VAL A 272 -19.53 -35.50 2.90
C VAL A 272 -18.91 -36.61 2.06
N ASP A 273 -18.81 -37.80 2.64
CA ASP A 273 -18.36 -39.02 1.99
C ASP A 273 -19.16 -39.26 0.70
N VAL A 274 -18.47 -39.32 -0.44
CA VAL A 274 -19.03 -39.86 -1.68
C VAL A 274 -18.55 -41.31 -1.80
N PRO A 275 -19.44 -42.32 -1.71
CA PRO A 275 -19.05 -43.70 -1.92
C PRO A 275 -18.68 -43.92 -3.39
N ARG A 276 -17.67 -44.79 -3.61
CA ARG A 276 -17.23 -45.26 -4.93
C ARG A 276 -18.32 -46.04 -5.66
#